data_AF-A0A0S2DBC3-F1
#
_entry.id   AF-A0A0S2DBC3-F1
#
_cell.length_a   1.000
_cell.length_b   1.000
_cell.length_c   1.000
_cell.angle_alpha   90.00
_cell.angle_beta   90.00
_cell.angle_gamma   90.00
#
_symmetry.space_group_name_H-M   'P 1'
#
loop_
_entity.id
_entity.type
_entity.pdbx_description
1 polymer ?
#
loop_
_entity_poly.entity_id
_entity_poly.type
_entity_poly.pdbx_seq_one_letter_code
_entity_poly.pdbx_strand_id
1 'polypeptide(L)'
;MSAAARSRASGDDRPHPRSAQTRTRLDDEQWRAVAARLPPTLIRRAQRNAPRYRRFVEDVLQVAAGDLRWRELEPNAGSWRTVYMRFLRWCEDGVWDGVIDALQAEPELARALRRRVDEHRRASGRRRQTAAPKTDAAARAHRRGDRAR
;
A
#
# COMPACT_ATOMS: atom_id res chain seq x y z
N MET A 1 5.83 21.31 56.08
CA MET A 1 4.62 20.55 55.70
C MET A 1 4.04 21.15 54.44
N SER A 2 3.81 20.31 53.43
CA SER A 2 2.83 20.40 52.33
C SER A 2 2.75 21.65 51.44
N ALA A 3 2.50 21.56 50.14
CA ALA A 3 2.54 20.48 49.14
C ALA A 3 2.39 21.20 47.78
N ALA A 4 3.25 20.90 46.82
CA ALA A 4 3.15 21.44 45.47
C ALA A 4 1.97 20.79 44.72
N ALA A 5 0.97 21.60 44.36
CA ALA A 5 -0.13 21.19 43.49
C ALA A 5 0.31 21.33 42.01
N ARG A 6 0.54 20.18 41.36
CA ARG A 6 0.70 20.07 39.92
C ARG A 6 -0.69 20.11 39.27
N SER A 7 -1.10 21.25 38.72
CA SER A 7 -2.23 21.29 37.79
C SER A 7 -1.76 20.91 36.40
N ARG A 8 -2.10 19.67 36.01
CA ARG A 8 -2.19 19.25 34.61
C ARG A 8 -3.46 19.84 34.02
N ALA A 9 -3.33 20.86 33.17
CA ALA A 9 -4.38 21.23 32.24
C ALA A 9 -3.95 20.75 30.85
N SER A 10 -4.43 19.57 30.48
CA SER A 10 -4.45 19.11 29.10
C SER A 10 -5.32 20.06 28.29
N GLY A 11 -4.67 20.94 27.55
CA GLY A 11 -5.22 21.59 26.36
C GLY A 11 -4.18 21.41 25.26
N ASP A 12 -4.04 20.18 24.76
CA ASP A 12 -3.38 19.96 23.45
C ASP A 12 -4.36 20.47 22.39
N ASP A 13 -4.54 21.79 22.36
CA ASP A 13 -5.19 22.52 21.28
C ASP A 13 -4.18 22.57 20.14
N ARG A 14 -3.84 21.38 19.61
CA ARG A 14 -3.12 21.31 18.35
C ARG A 14 -4.10 21.79 17.29
N PRO A 15 -3.83 22.92 16.62
CA PRO A 15 -4.55 23.21 15.40
C PRO A 15 -4.32 21.99 14.51
N HIS A 16 -5.39 21.27 14.16
CA HIS A 16 -5.30 20.28 13.09
C HIS A 16 -5.35 21.11 11.83
N PRO A 17 -4.22 21.39 11.15
CA PRO A 17 -4.35 21.99 9.85
C PRO A 17 -5.06 20.92 9.02
N ARG A 18 -6.32 21.19 8.67
CA ARG A 18 -6.93 20.71 7.43
C ARG A 18 -6.11 21.32 6.29
N SER A 19 -4.83 20.96 6.21
CA SER A 19 -3.96 21.24 5.10
C SER A 19 -4.67 20.62 3.92
N ALA A 20 -5.03 21.46 2.95
CA ALA A 20 -5.83 21.15 1.78
C ALA A 20 -5.81 19.66 1.44
N GLN A 21 -6.99 19.01 1.47
CA GLN A 21 -7.16 17.67 0.93
C GLN A 21 -6.76 17.71 -0.54
N THR A 22 -5.47 17.54 -0.84
CA THR A 22 -4.97 17.46 -2.21
C THR A 22 -5.48 16.14 -2.74
N ARG A 23 -6.65 16.17 -3.35
CA ARG A 23 -7.20 15.02 -4.02
C ARG A 23 -6.28 14.69 -5.19
N THR A 24 -5.45 13.67 -5.04
CA THR A 24 -4.54 13.23 -6.09
C THR A 24 -5.34 12.55 -7.19
N ARG A 25 -5.82 13.33 -8.15
CA ARG A 25 -6.39 12.81 -9.40
C ARG A 25 -5.29 12.67 -10.42
N LEU A 26 -5.22 11.50 -11.04
CA LEU A 26 -4.43 11.32 -12.25
C LEU A 26 -5.22 11.93 -13.40
N ASP A 27 -4.57 12.50 -14.40
CA ASP A 27 -5.19 12.76 -15.70
C ASP A 27 -5.21 11.48 -16.55
N ASP A 28 -5.72 11.58 -17.78
CA ASP A 28 -5.84 10.43 -18.68
C ASP A 28 -4.49 9.92 -19.19
N GLU A 29 -3.48 10.79 -19.29
CA GLU A 29 -2.14 10.45 -19.74
C GLU A 29 -1.35 9.77 -18.63
N GLN A 30 -1.34 10.35 -17.44
CA GLN A 30 -0.79 9.77 -16.22
C GLN A 30 -1.43 8.40 -15.94
N TRP A 31 -2.76 8.29 -16.07
CA TRP A 31 -3.43 7.00 -15.93
C TRP A 31 -3.00 5.98 -16.98
N ARG A 32 -2.84 6.40 -18.26
CA ARG A 32 -2.35 5.51 -19.33
C ARG A 32 -0.93 5.01 -19.02
N ALA A 33 -0.04 5.88 -18.54
CA ALA A 33 1.30 5.49 -18.14
C ALA A 33 1.29 4.47 -16.99
N VAL A 34 0.49 4.72 -15.95
CA VAL A 34 0.31 3.78 -14.82
C VAL A 34 -0.25 2.44 -15.30
N ALA A 35 -1.33 2.47 -16.09
CA ALA A 35 -1.99 1.27 -16.57
C ALA A 35 -1.06 0.39 -17.43
N ALA A 36 -0.17 0.99 -18.21
CA ALA A 36 0.80 0.28 -19.04
C ALA A 36 1.90 -0.45 -18.24
N ARG A 37 2.16 -0.04 -16.99
CA ARG A 37 3.16 -0.65 -16.10
C ARG A 37 2.59 -1.73 -15.17
N LEU A 38 1.28 -1.98 -15.22
CA LEU A 38 0.67 -3.05 -14.44
C LEU A 38 1.08 -4.44 -14.98
N PRO A 39 1.09 -5.49 -14.16
CA PRO A 39 1.23 -6.86 -14.65
C PRO A 39 0.18 -7.21 -15.72
N PRO A 40 0.48 -8.11 -16.67
CA PRO A 40 -0.41 -8.42 -17.81
C PRO A 40 -1.86 -8.78 -17.40
N THR A 41 -2.03 -9.49 -16.29
CA THR A 41 -3.34 -9.87 -15.75
C THR A 41 -4.14 -8.66 -15.25
N LEU A 42 -3.46 -7.67 -14.69
CA LEU A 42 -4.06 -6.42 -14.20
C LEU A 42 -4.29 -5.42 -15.34
N ILE A 43 -3.45 -5.37 -16.37
CA ILE A 43 -3.69 -4.58 -17.59
C ILE A 43 -5.06 -4.92 -18.17
N ARG A 44 -5.33 -6.22 -18.43
CA ARG A 44 -6.61 -6.67 -19.00
C ARG A 44 -7.81 -6.27 -18.13
N ARG A 45 -7.66 -6.34 -16.80
CA ARG A 45 -8.73 -5.97 -15.86
C ARG A 45 -8.94 -4.45 -15.79
N ALA A 46 -7.85 -3.68 -15.84
CA ALA A 46 -7.88 -2.22 -15.89
C ALA A 46 -8.51 -1.72 -17.20
N GLN A 47 -8.25 -2.37 -18.33
CA GLN A 47 -8.91 -2.06 -19.61
C GLN A 47 -10.43 -2.29 -19.55
N ARG A 48 -10.88 -3.39 -18.91
CA ARG A 48 -12.31 -3.69 -18.75
C ARG A 48 -13.04 -2.71 -17.82
N ASN A 49 -12.35 -2.10 -16.86
CA ASN A 49 -12.94 -1.15 -15.93
C ASN A 49 -11.90 -0.13 -15.44
N ALA A 50 -11.53 0.79 -16.34
CA ALA A 50 -10.51 1.79 -16.08
C ALA A 50 -10.89 2.73 -14.92
N PRO A 51 -12.14 3.25 -14.83
CA PRO A 51 -12.54 4.14 -13.74
C PRO A 51 -12.34 3.51 -12.36
N ARG A 52 -12.66 2.22 -12.20
CA ARG A 52 -12.50 1.53 -10.91
C ARG A 52 -11.03 1.32 -10.53
N TYR A 53 -10.16 1.02 -11.48
CA TYR A 53 -8.74 0.82 -11.20
C TYR A 53 -8.02 2.14 -10.97
N ARG A 54 -8.32 3.17 -11.77
CA ARG A 54 -7.81 4.53 -11.59
C ARG A 54 -8.19 5.08 -10.23
N ARG A 55 -9.47 5.02 -9.88
CA ARG A 55 -9.95 5.48 -8.58
C ARG A 55 -9.22 4.81 -7.43
N PHE A 56 -9.06 3.49 -7.48
CA PHE A 56 -8.31 2.76 -6.45
C PHE A 56 -6.86 3.26 -6.31
N VAL A 57 -6.17 3.54 -7.42
CA VAL A 57 -4.81 4.09 -7.37
C VAL A 57 -4.83 5.51 -6.80
N GLU A 58 -5.74 6.36 -7.25
CA GLU A 58 -5.93 7.72 -6.73
C GLU A 58 -6.22 7.73 -5.22
N ASP A 59 -7.04 6.82 -4.72
CA ASP A 59 -7.34 6.68 -3.29
C ASP A 59 -6.08 6.35 -2.47
N VAL A 60 -5.23 5.45 -2.99
CA VAL A 60 -3.95 5.11 -2.34
C VAL A 60 -2.98 6.30 -2.39
N LEU A 61 -2.94 7.00 -3.51
CA LEU A 61 -2.08 8.16 -3.70
C LEU A 61 -2.47 9.32 -2.77
N GLN A 62 -3.77 9.58 -2.59
CA GLN A 62 -4.26 10.56 -1.62
C GLN A 62 -3.78 10.24 -0.20
N VAL A 63 -3.88 8.97 0.20
CA VAL A 63 -3.43 8.51 1.52
C VAL A 63 -1.92 8.67 1.68
N ALA A 64 -1.13 8.35 0.65
CA ALA A 64 0.32 8.44 0.68
C ALA A 64 0.80 9.91 0.70
N ALA A 65 0.24 10.76 -0.16
CA ALA A 65 0.60 12.16 -0.31
C ALA A 65 0.26 12.96 0.95
N GLY A 66 -0.91 12.73 1.54
CA GLY A 66 -1.34 13.41 2.77
C GLY A 66 -0.84 12.78 4.07
N ASP A 67 -0.04 11.70 3.99
CA ASP A 67 0.37 10.88 5.14
C ASP A 67 -0.80 10.46 6.06
N LEU A 68 -1.97 10.25 5.45
CA LEU A 68 -3.21 9.98 6.16
C LEU A 68 -3.22 8.55 6.71
N ARG A 69 -3.98 8.32 7.79
CA ARG A 69 -4.37 6.97 8.17
C ARG A 69 -5.40 6.47 7.17
N TRP A 70 -5.39 5.16 6.89
CA TRP A 70 -6.38 4.56 5.97
C TRP A 70 -7.84 4.86 6.34
N ARG A 71 -8.14 5.04 7.63
CA ARG A 71 -9.48 5.39 8.13
C ARG A 71 -9.92 6.82 7.79
N GLU A 72 -8.99 7.68 7.41
CA GLU A 72 -9.21 9.07 7.03
C GLU A 72 -9.39 9.21 5.50
N LEU A 73 -9.35 8.10 4.76
CA LEU A 73 -9.69 8.09 3.34
C LEU A 73 -11.14 8.57 3.16
N GLU A 74 -11.35 9.43 2.18
CA GLU A 74 -12.65 10.05 1.91
C GLU A 74 -13.78 9.01 1.78
N PRO A 75 -14.96 9.25 2.36
CA PRO A 75 -16.06 8.27 2.37
C PRO A 75 -16.50 7.82 0.97
N ASN A 76 -16.28 8.67 -0.03
CA ASN A 76 -16.64 8.39 -1.41
C ASN A 76 -15.80 7.27 -2.04
N ALA A 77 -14.58 6.98 -1.55
CA ALA A 77 -13.64 5.99 -2.09
C ALA A 77 -14.09 4.51 -1.95
N GLY A 78 -15.24 4.28 -1.31
CA GLY A 78 -15.68 2.96 -0.89
C GLY A 78 -15.07 2.60 0.47
N SER A 79 -15.29 1.36 0.91
CA SER A 79 -14.78 0.91 2.22
C SER A 79 -13.25 1.00 2.25
N TRP A 80 -12.69 1.84 3.13
CA TRP A 80 -11.25 1.97 3.34
C TRP A 80 -10.55 0.63 3.59
N ARG A 81 -11.26 -0.33 4.20
CA ARG A 81 -10.75 -1.70 4.41
C ARG A 81 -10.47 -2.41 3.08
N THR A 82 -11.37 -2.25 2.10
CA THR A 82 -11.22 -2.86 0.78
C THR A 82 -10.04 -2.26 0.03
N VAL A 83 -9.88 -0.93 0.09
CA VAL A 83 -8.72 -0.23 -0.50
C VAL A 83 -7.44 -0.71 0.16
N TYR A 84 -7.40 -0.71 1.50
CA TYR A 84 -6.24 -1.17 2.26
C TYR A 84 -5.85 -2.62 1.94
N MET A 85 -6.79 -3.58 1.98
CA MET A 85 -6.51 -4.98 1.70
C MET A 85 -5.99 -5.19 0.27
N ARG A 86 -6.53 -4.44 -0.70
CA ARG A 86 -6.05 -4.48 -2.08
C ARG A 86 -4.66 -3.86 -2.22
N PHE A 87 -4.38 -2.78 -1.49
CA PHE A 87 -3.05 -2.18 -1.39
C PHE A 87 -2.03 -3.20 -0.86
N LEU A 88 -2.33 -3.93 0.22
CA LEU A 88 -1.44 -4.95 0.77
C LEU A 88 -1.11 -6.03 -0.27
N ARG A 89 -2.13 -6.56 -0.95
CA ARG A 89 -1.92 -7.57 -1.99
C ARG A 89 -1.01 -7.04 -3.11
N TRP A 90 -1.18 -5.80 -3.53
CA TRP A 90 -0.30 -5.18 -4.53
C TRP A 90 1.13 -4.95 -4.01
N CYS A 91 1.34 -4.76 -2.71
CA CYS A 91 2.67 -4.76 -2.11
C CYS A 91 3.32 -6.14 -2.17
N GLU A 92 2.57 -7.20 -1.85
CA GLU A 92 3.03 -8.58 -1.90
C GLU A 92 3.36 -9.03 -3.33
N ASP A 93 2.53 -8.63 -4.29
CA ASP A 93 2.69 -8.92 -5.72
C ASP A 93 3.73 -8.03 -6.42
N GLY A 94 4.34 -7.05 -5.71
CA GLY A 94 5.32 -6.13 -6.29
C GLY A 94 4.76 -5.13 -7.31
N VAL A 95 3.44 -4.98 -7.41
CA VAL A 95 2.77 -4.16 -8.43
C VAL A 95 3.12 -2.68 -8.29
N TRP A 96 3.29 -2.21 -7.05
CA TRP A 96 3.52 -0.78 -6.78
C TRP A 96 4.83 -0.25 -7.36
N ASP A 97 5.84 -1.09 -7.59
CA ASP A 97 7.11 -0.62 -8.15
C ASP A 97 6.90 -0.07 -9.57
N GLY A 98 6.12 -0.76 -10.40
CA GLY A 98 5.76 -0.27 -11.74
C GLY A 98 4.88 0.99 -11.72
N VAL A 99 4.01 1.12 -10.71
CA VAL A 99 3.20 2.34 -10.53
C VAL A 99 4.08 3.52 -10.15
N ILE A 100 5.03 3.33 -9.23
CA ILE A 100 5.96 4.40 -8.82
C ILE A 100 6.81 4.85 -10.01
N ASP A 101 7.28 3.90 -10.83
CA ASP A 101 8.07 4.22 -12.03
C ASP A 101 7.26 4.99 -13.08
N ALA A 102 5.94 4.80 -13.13
CA ALA A 102 5.05 5.57 -14.01
C ALA A 102 4.82 7.02 -13.52
N LEU A 103 5.09 7.31 -12.25
CA LEU A 103 4.89 8.62 -11.63
C LEU A 103 6.16 9.50 -11.62
N GLN A 104 7.14 9.21 -12.49
CA GLN A 104 8.40 9.97 -12.52
C GLN A 104 8.24 11.47 -12.82
N ALA A 105 7.17 11.85 -13.53
CA ALA A 105 6.82 13.26 -13.75
C ALA A 105 6.34 13.97 -12.47
N GLU A 106 5.97 13.22 -11.43
CA GLU A 106 5.46 13.69 -10.14
C GLU A 106 6.34 13.14 -9.00
N PRO A 107 7.59 13.61 -8.84
CA PRO A 107 8.59 12.98 -7.98
C PRO A 107 8.19 12.94 -6.50
N GLU A 108 7.51 13.96 -6.00
CA GLU A 108 7.03 13.98 -4.61
C GLU A 108 5.94 12.94 -4.37
N LEU A 109 5.02 12.78 -5.33
CA LEU A 109 3.97 11.78 -5.27
C LEU A 109 4.55 10.35 -5.33
N ALA A 110 5.52 10.14 -6.22
CA ALA A 110 6.25 8.88 -6.35
C ALA A 110 7.00 8.53 -5.04
N ARG A 111 7.67 9.51 -4.42
CA ARG A 111 8.35 9.35 -3.12
C ARG A 111 7.37 9.04 -2.00
N ALA A 112 6.24 9.72 -1.95
CA ALA A 112 5.20 9.49 -0.95
C ALA A 112 4.64 8.07 -1.04
N LEU A 113 4.31 7.61 -2.25
CA LEU A 113 3.86 6.24 -2.48
C LEU A 113 4.94 5.22 -2.10
N ARG A 114 6.19 5.44 -2.51
CA ARG A 114 7.32 4.57 -2.18
C ARG A 114 7.50 4.41 -0.67
N ARG A 115 7.46 5.52 0.09
CA ARG A 115 7.53 5.51 1.56
C ARG A 115 6.48 4.59 2.17
N ARG A 116 5.23 4.68 1.70
CA ARG A 116 4.09 3.87 2.19
C ARG A 116 4.27 2.38 1.90
N VAL A 117 4.74 2.05 0.69
CA VAL A 117 5.03 0.67 0.29
C VAL A 117 6.17 0.08 1.12
N ASP A 118 7.25 0.86 1.34
CA ASP A 118 8.39 0.43 2.13
C ASP A 118 8.05 0.26 3.61
N GLU A 119 7.22 1.15 4.18
CA GLU A 119 6.70 1.00 5.54
C GLU A 119 5.97 -0.34 5.70
N HIS A 120 5.09 -0.68 4.76
CA HIS A 120 4.40 -1.97 4.77
C HIS A 120 5.37 -3.14 4.63
N ARG A 121 6.29 -3.09 3.66
CA ARG A 121 7.31 -4.15 3.45
C ARG A 121 8.15 -4.38 4.71
N ARG A 122 8.57 -3.31 5.40
CA ARG A 122 9.30 -3.39 6.68
C ARG A 122 8.44 -4.04 7.77
N ALA A 123 7.17 -3.67 7.88
CA ALA A 123 6.26 -4.26 8.86
C ALA A 123 5.98 -5.75 8.58
N SER A 124 5.80 -6.13 7.33
CA SER A 124 5.57 -7.51 6.89
C SER A 124 6.84 -8.37 7.00
N GLY A 125 8.01 -7.80 6.72
CA GLY A 125 9.31 -8.44 6.93
C GLY A 125 9.57 -8.80 8.39
N ARG A 126 9.25 -7.89 9.32
CA ARG A 126 9.31 -8.17 10.77
C ARG A 126 8.39 -9.33 11.17
N ARG A 127 7.16 -9.39 10.63
CA ARG A 127 6.22 -10.49 10.91
C ARG A 127 6.73 -11.84 10.40
N ARG A 128 7.38 -11.88 9.23
CA ARG A 128 7.98 -13.11 8.68
C ARG A 128 9.18 -13.58 9.50
N GLN A 129 9.98 -12.67 10.07
CA GLN A 129 11.08 -13.01 10.97
C GLN A 129 10.59 -13.56 12.31
N THR A 130 9.51 -13.01 12.87
CA THR A 130 8.88 -13.57 14.09
C THR A 130 8.13 -14.88 13.84
N ALA A 131 7.75 -15.14 12.59
CA ALA A 131 7.08 -16.36 12.14
C ALA A 131 8.04 -17.34 11.43
N ALA A 132 9.34 -17.31 11.77
CA ALA A 132 10.33 -18.24 11.22
C ALA A 132 9.88 -19.71 11.41
N PRO A 133 10.20 -20.59 10.45
CA PRO A 133 9.51 -21.87 10.28
C PRO A 133 9.95 -22.90 11.33
N LYS A 134 9.03 -23.78 11.76
CA LYS A 134 9.42 -25.13 12.20
C LYS A 134 10.06 -25.80 10.99
N THR A 135 11.38 -25.96 11.02
CA THR A 135 12.12 -26.79 10.06
C THR A 135 11.66 -28.24 10.23
N ASP A 136 10.95 -28.78 9.25
CA ASP A 136 10.83 -30.22 9.12
C ASP A 136 12.05 -30.75 8.37
N ALA A 137 12.94 -31.35 9.14
CA ALA A 137 14.10 -32.08 8.66
C ALA A 137 13.73 -33.56 8.57
N ALA A 138 13.09 -33.97 7.48
CA ALA A 138 12.93 -35.38 7.05
C ALA A 138 12.36 -35.38 5.62
N ALA A 139 12.77 -36.17 4.65
CA ALA A 139 13.86 -37.11 4.51
C ALA A 139 14.14 -37.25 3.01
N ARG A 140 15.41 -37.50 2.68
CA ARG A 140 15.82 -38.02 1.37
C ARG A 140 15.26 -39.44 1.22
N ALA A 141 14.71 -39.77 0.04
CA ALA A 141 14.90 -41.02 -0.71
C ALA A 141 13.65 -41.42 -1.50
N HIS A 142 13.70 -41.29 -2.83
CA HIS A 142 13.27 -42.37 -3.73
C HIS A 142 14.00 -42.26 -5.07
N ARG A 143 14.95 -43.16 -5.29
CA ARG A 143 15.46 -43.55 -6.60
C ARG A 143 14.71 -44.81 -7.05
N ARG A 144 14.52 -44.91 -8.37
CA ARG A 144 14.34 -46.11 -9.23
C ARG A 144 12.98 -46.81 -9.33
N GLY A 145 12.68 -47.18 -10.59
CA GLY A 145 11.70 -48.18 -11.02
C GLY A 145 10.78 -47.64 -12.12
N ASP A 146 11.22 -47.50 -13.38
CA ASP A 146 11.21 -48.57 -14.41
C ASP A 146 9.90 -49.39 -14.45
N ARG A 147 9.09 -49.19 -15.49
CA ARG A 147 8.41 -50.27 -16.23
C ARG A 147 7.72 -49.73 -17.49
N ALA A 148 8.34 -50.03 -18.62
CA ALA A 148 7.65 -50.30 -19.86
C ALA A 148 6.80 -51.57 -19.72
N ARG A 149 5.59 -51.56 -20.29
CA ARG A 149 5.03 -52.68 -21.02
C ARG A 149 3.92 -52.21 -21.95
#